data_AF-A0A7V9CBX3-F1
#
_entry.id   AF-A0A7V9CBX3-F1
#
_cell.length_a   1.000
_cell.length_b   1.000
_cell.length_c   1.000
_cell.angle_alpha   90.00
_cell.angle_beta   90.00
_cell.angle_gamma   90.00
#
_symmetry.space_group_name_H-M   'P 1'
#
loop_
_entity.id
_entity.type
_entity.pdbx_description
1 polymer ?
#
loop_
_entity_poly.entity_id
_entity_poly.type
_entity_poly.pdbx_seq_one_letter_code
_entity_poly.pdbx_strand_id
1 'polypeptide(L)'
;NEIGAVSVYPLVIGGVSIIASIIGTFAVRSAAGNVERALYQGLIVSGVLAALAFLPITLWLMDDLSFQADASKLLTGGDGVASGLDFWFCTLIGIGITAGLFVITDYYTSTRFRPVRTTASASQTGHATNIIQGLAQGFQSTAAPAILIVLGILGANELAGIYGIGIAVMAQLSLTGLIVALDAFGPITDNAGGIAEMADLPEDVRNITDPLDAVGNTTKAVTKGYAIGSAVLAALVLFAAFIEELREEAAAEGTRIPEGIFDISNPEVLMGLLIGGMMVFLFVALSIESVGRAGGLVVDEVRRQFKEKPGIMDRSEKPDYARCVSIVTAAAQKEMIAPALIPIVVTVIVGVLSYQALGGLLIGVIVVGFFTAVSMTAGGGAWDNAKKLIEDGEYGGKGSDAHDASVTGDTVGDPYKDTAGPAINPMIKVANIVALLIIPFLV
;
A
#
# COMPACT_ATOMS: atom_id res chain seq x y z
N ASN A 1 -22.05 9.90 -28.05
CA ASN A 1 -21.32 10.96 -27.33
C ASN A 1 -20.06 10.31 -26.76
N GLU A 2 -19.01 10.23 -27.57
CA GLU A 2 -17.83 9.37 -27.34
C GLU A 2 -17.05 9.77 -26.07
N ILE A 3 -16.94 11.08 -25.80
CA ILE A 3 -16.33 11.62 -24.57
C ILE A 3 -17.05 11.09 -23.32
N GLY A 4 -18.38 10.96 -23.38
CA GLY A 4 -19.17 10.38 -22.30
C GLY A 4 -18.89 8.90 -22.08
N ALA A 5 -18.62 8.13 -23.15
CA ALA A 5 -18.29 6.71 -23.03
C ALA A 5 -16.91 6.52 -22.39
N VAL A 6 -15.90 7.28 -22.82
CA VAL A 6 -14.53 7.22 -22.27
C VAL A 6 -14.51 7.61 -20.80
N SER A 7 -15.16 8.72 -20.42
CA SER A 7 -15.20 9.18 -19.03
C SER A 7 -15.96 8.23 -18.09
N VAL A 8 -17.02 7.58 -18.58
CA VAL A 8 -17.87 6.69 -17.77
C VAL A 8 -17.32 5.26 -17.70
N TYR A 9 -16.53 4.82 -18.69
CA TYR A 9 -16.03 3.44 -18.77
C TYR A 9 -15.31 2.95 -17.49
N PRO A 10 -14.33 3.70 -16.92
CA PRO A 10 -13.71 3.33 -15.64
C PRO A 10 -14.70 3.15 -14.49
N LEU A 11 -15.76 3.98 -14.45
CA LEU A 11 -16.80 3.91 -13.42
C LEU A 11 -17.66 2.65 -13.56
N VAL A 12 -17.98 2.25 -14.79
CA VAL A 12 -18.75 1.04 -15.07
C VAL A 12 -17.95 -0.22 -14.75
N ILE A 13 -16.67 -0.26 -15.12
CA ILE A 13 -15.73 -1.33 -14.75
C ILE A 13 -15.64 -1.48 -13.22
N GLY A 14 -15.52 -0.37 -12.50
CA GLY A 14 -15.58 -0.35 -11.04
C GLY A 14 -16.91 -0.88 -10.49
N GLY A 15 -18.04 -0.38 -11.00
CA GLY A 15 -19.38 -0.76 -10.55
C GLY A 15 -19.68 -2.25 -10.73
N VAL A 16 -19.31 -2.83 -11.87
CA VAL A 16 -19.52 -4.27 -12.11
C VAL A 16 -18.61 -5.13 -11.25
N SER A 17 -17.43 -4.64 -10.90
CA SER A 17 -16.53 -5.37 -10.01
C SER A 17 -17.00 -5.42 -8.57
N ILE A 18 -17.82 -4.46 -8.13
CA ILE A 18 -18.53 -4.54 -6.84
C ILE A 18 -19.47 -5.76 -6.85
N ILE A 19 -20.24 -5.95 -7.91
CA ILE A 19 -21.14 -7.10 -8.06
C ILE A 19 -20.33 -8.41 -8.09
N ALA A 20 -19.24 -8.45 -8.86
CA ALA A 20 -18.35 -9.61 -8.90
C ALA A 20 -17.75 -9.94 -7.52
N SER A 21 -17.35 -8.92 -6.76
CA SER A 21 -16.83 -9.07 -5.39
C SER A 21 -17.90 -9.61 -4.44
N ILE A 22 -19.14 -9.10 -4.51
CA ILE A 22 -20.27 -9.61 -3.71
C ILE A 22 -20.50 -11.09 -4.03
N ILE A 23 -20.53 -11.47 -5.31
CA ILE A 23 -20.69 -12.87 -5.70
C ILE A 23 -19.53 -13.73 -5.19
N GLY A 24 -18.30 -13.23 -5.29
CA GLY A 24 -17.10 -13.91 -4.81
C GLY A 24 -17.09 -14.18 -3.30
N THR A 25 -17.74 -13.33 -2.50
CA THR A 25 -17.86 -13.57 -1.05
C THR A 25 -18.58 -14.89 -0.73
N PHE A 26 -19.57 -15.30 -1.53
CA PHE A 26 -20.28 -16.57 -1.33
C PHE A 26 -19.42 -17.80 -1.66
N ALA A 27 -18.29 -17.60 -2.36
CA ALA A 27 -17.29 -18.63 -2.64
C ALA A 27 -16.25 -18.77 -1.52
N VAL A 28 -16.20 -17.84 -0.56
CA VAL A 28 -15.36 -17.95 0.65
C VAL A 28 -15.99 -18.99 1.57
N ARG A 29 -15.67 -20.26 1.34
CA ARG A 29 -16.15 -21.40 2.15
C ARG A 29 -14.95 -22.19 2.64
N SER A 30 -14.80 -22.30 3.96
CA SER A 30 -13.77 -23.13 4.57
C SER A 30 -14.42 -24.33 5.26
N ALA A 31 -13.93 -25.54 4.96
CA ALA A 31 -13.93 -26.62 5.95
C ALA A 31 -12.75 -26.36 6.93
N ALA A 32 -12.83 -26.88 8.16
CA ALA A 32 -11.85 -26.57 9.20
C ALA A 32 -10.39 -26.74 8.74
N GLY A 33 -9.56 -25.72 8.99
CA GLY A 33 -8.09 -25.81 8.89
C GLY A 33 -7.40 -25.13 7.70
N ASN A 34 -8.11 -24.45 6.78
CA ASN A 34 -7.43 -23.78 5.65
C ASN A 34 -8.07 -22.43 5.23
N VAL A 35 -8.07 -21.50 6.18
CA VAL A 35 -8.74 -20.18 6.07
C VAL A 35 -8.13 -19.33 4.96
N GLU A 36 -6.80 -19.29 4.85
CA GLU A 36 -6.08 -18.56 3.80
C GLU A 36 -6.54 -18.98 2.40
N ARG A 37 -6.68 -20.30 2.16
CA ARG A 37 -7.16 -20.83 0.89
C ARG A 37 -8.59 -20.38 0.59
N ALA A 38 -9.47 -20.35 1.58
CA ALA A 38 -10.84 -19.89 1.41
C ALA A 38 -10.90 -18.39 1.04
N LEU A 39 -10.05 -17.58 1.67
CA LEU A 39 -9.91 -16.15 1.37
C LEU A 39 -9.38 -15.92 -0.06
N TYR A 40 -8.35 -16.65 -0.47
CA TYR A 40 -7.82 -16.59 -1.84
C TYR A 40 -8.79 -17.14 -2.89
N GLN A 41 -9.60 -18.13 -2.56
CA GLN A 41 -10.66 -18.60 -3.44
C GLN A 41 -11.67 -17.49 -3.73
N GLY A 42 -12.09 -16.72 -2.72
CA GLY A 42 -12.94 -15.55 -2.91
C GLY A 42 -12.32 -14.53 -3.86
N LEU A 43 -11.02 -14.28 -3.74
CA LEU A 43 -10.27 -13.37 -4.61
C LEU A 43 -10.20 -13.84 -6.06
N ILE A 44 -9.86 -15.11 -6.25
CA ILE A 44 -9.78 -15.71 -7.59
C ILE A 44 -11.15 -15.68 -8.27
N VAL A 45 -12.22 -16.07 -7.56
CA VAL A 45 -13.57 -16.06 -8.12
C VAL A 45 -14.00 -14.64 -8.48
N SER A 46 -13.76 -13.66 -7.60
CA SER A 46 -14.09 -12.25 -7.87
C SER A 46 -13.33 -11.72 -9.09
N GLY A 47 -12.02 -11.99 -9.17
CA GLY A 47 -11.16 -11.59 -10.29
C GLY A 47 -11.57 -12.20 -11.63
N VAL A 48 -11.86 -13.51 -11.65
CA VAL A 48 -12.32 -14.19 -12.86
C VAL A 48 -13.68 -13.67 -13.32
N LEU A 49 -14.63 -13.48 -12.39
CA LEU A 49 -15.94 -12.93 -12.72
C LEU A 49 -15.82 -11.49 -13.25
N ALA A 50 -15.00 -10.65 -12.62
CA ALA A 50 -14.73 -9.30 -13.11
C ALA A 50 -14.12 -9.33 -14.52
N ALA A 51 -13.07 -10.13 -14.74
CA ALA A 51 -12.41 -10.27 -16.04
C ALA A 51 -13.38 -10.69 -17.16
N LEU A 52 -14.26 -11.66 -16.88
CA LEU A 52 -15.27 -12.12 -17.82
C LEU A 52 -16.35 -11.06 -18.08
N ALA A 53 -16.77 -10.32 -17.05
CA ALA A 53 -17.76 -9.27 -17.17
C ALA A 53 -17.22 -8.03 -17.91
N PHE A 54 -15.92 -7.76 -17.81
CA PHE A 54 -15.27 -6.63 -18.49
C PHE A 54 -15.34 -6.75 -20.01
N LEU A 55 -15.27 -7.95 -20.59
CA LEU A 55 -15.29 -8.13 -22.03
C LEU A 55 -16.56 -7.55 -22.69
N PRO A 56 -17.79 -8.01 -22.37
CA PRO A 56 -18.99 -7.47 -23.00
C PRO A 56 -19.22 -5.99 -22.70
N ILE A 57 -18.79 -5.49 -21.54
CA ILE A 57 -18.89 -4.06 -21.18
C ILE A 57 -17.94 -3.22 -22.02
N THR A 58 -16.72 -3.70 -22.21
CA THR A 58 -15.70 -3.00 -23.00
C THR A 58 -16.11 -2.97 -24.45
N LEU A 59 -16.59 -4.09 -25.00
CA LEU A 59 -17.11 -4.09 -26.37
C LEU A 59 -18.36 -3.20 -26.52
N TRP A 60 -19.24 -3.16 -25.51
CA TRP A 60 -20.42 -2.31 -25.57
C TRP A 60 -20.10 -0.81 -25.54
N LEU A 61 -19.10 -0.39 -24.76
CA LEU A 61 -18.79 1.02 -24.56
C LEU A 61 -17.70 1.54 -25.50
N MET A 62 -16.72 0.71 -25.86
CA MET A 62 -15.44 1.13 -26.45
C MET A 62 -15.17 0.62 -27.88
N ASP A 63 -15.94 -0.33 -28.42
CA ASP A 63 -15.63 -0.97 -29.71
C ASP A 63 -15.85 -0.05 -30.94
N ASP A 64 -16.85 0.82 -30.88
CA ASP A 64 -17.23 1.73 -31.97
C ASP A 64 -16.65 3.15 -31.83
N LEU A 65 -15.63 3.36 -30.97
CA LEU A 65 -15.08 4.70 -30.75
C LEU A 65 -14.17 5.15 -31.91
N SER A 66 -14.54 6.25 -32.55
CA SER A 66 -13.75 6.90 -33.59
C SER A 66 -13.05 8.14 -33.03
N PHE A 67 -11.86 7.97 -32.46
CA PHE A 67 -11.14 9.08 -31.85
C PHE A 67 -10.65 10.11 -32.89
N GLN A 68 -10.82 11.41 -32.59
CA GLN A 68 -10.15 12.49 -33.33
C GLN A 68 -8.63 12.33 -33.21
N ALA A 69 -7.87 12.69 -34.25
CA ALA A 69 -6.44 12.43 -34.40
C ALA A 69 -5.53 12.97 -33.26
N ASP A 70 -5.98 13.98 -32.50
CA ASP A 70 -5.24 14.50 -31.35
C ASP A 70 -5.56 13.75 -30.04
N ALA A 71 -6.80 13.26 -29.89
CA ALA A 71 -7.19 12.38 -28.79
C ALA A 71 -6.62 10.96 -28.95
N SER A 72 -6.38 10.53 -30.20
CA SER A 72 -5.80 9.21 -30.47
C SER A 72 -4.43 9.06 -29.82
N LYS A 73 -3.54 10.07 -29.87
CA LYS A 73 -2.19 9.98 -29.30
C LYS A 73 -2.15 9.69 -27.79
N LEU A 74 -3.09 10.25 -27.01
CA LEU A 74 -3.21 9.97 -25.56
C LEU A 74 -3.76 8.57 -25.26
N LEU A 75 -4.51 8.00 -26.22
CA LEU A 75 -5.23 6.72 -26.10
C LEU A 75 -4.51 5.53 -26.74
N THR A 76 -3.41 5.75 -27.47
CA THR A 76 -2.85 4.71 -28.37
C THR A 76 -1.36 4.49 -28.21
N GLY A 77 -0.63 5.39 -27.55
CA GLY A 77 0.84 5.26 -27.40
C GLY A 77 1.60 5.26 -28.74
N GLY A 78 0.94 5.54 -29.88
CA GLY A 78 1.47 5.42 -31.24
C GLY A 78 0.46 5.82 -32.33
N ASP A 79 0.76 5.55 -33.60
CA ASP A 79 -0.03 6.01 -34.76
C ASP A 79 -1.30 5.17 -35.07
N GLY A 80 -1.58 4.13 -34.28
CA GLY A 80 -2.76 3.25 -34.44
C GLY A 80 -3.98 3.71 -33.64
N VAL A 81 -5.15 3.08 -33.83
CA VAL A 81 -6.36 3.26 -33.00
C VAL A 81 -6.52 2.01 -32.13
N ALA A 82 -6.58 2.17 -30.80
CA ALA A 82 -6.76 1.07 -29.86
C ALA A 82 -8.18 0.47 -30.02
N SER A 83 -8.25 -0.85 -30.16
CA SER A 83 -9.50 -1.58 -30.30
C SER A 83 -10.18 -1.85 -28.94
N GLY A 84 -11.47 -2.19 -28.95
CA GLY A 84 -12.17 -2.65 -27.75
C GLY A 84 -11.47 -3.83 -27.04
N LEU A 85 -10.77 -4.68 -27.81
CA LEU A 85 -9.99 -5.79 -27.26
C LEU A 85 -8.70 -5.32 -26.57
N ASP A 86 -8.05 -4.26 -27.06
CA ASP A 86 -6.84 -3.71 -26.44
C ASP A 86 -7.16 -3.12 -25.06
N PHE A 87 -8.29 -2.42 -24.95
CA PHE A 87 -8.80 -1.93 -23.66
C PHE A 87 -9.14 -3.09 -22.72
N TRP A 88 -9.74 -4.17 -23.22
CA TRP A 88 -10.01 -5.35 -22.40
C TRP A 88 -8.71 -6.03 -21.93
N PHE A 89 -7.69 -6.16 -22.79
CA PHE A 89 -6.38 -6.66 -22.37
C PHE A 89 -5.73 -5.76 -21.31
N CYS A 90 -5.89 -4.44 -21.38
CA CYS A 90 -5.45 -3.54 -20.31
C CYS A 90 -6.13 -3.85 -18.97
N THR A 91 -7.43 -4.20 -18.96
CA THR A 91 -8.11 -4.62 -17.72
C THR A 91 -7.52 -5.92 -17.15
N LEU A 92 -7.17 -6.87 -18.02
CA LEU A 92 -6.53 -8.12 -17.60
C LEU A 92 -5.13 -7.89 -17.04
N ILE A 93 -4.37 -6.94 -17.60
CA ILE A 93 -3.08 -6.50 -17.05
C ILE A 93 -3.28 -5.99 -15.61
N GLY A 94 -4.29 -5.15 -15.36
CA GLY A 94 -4.61 -4.66 -14.00
C GLY A 94 -4.92 -5.78 -12.99
N ILE A 95 -5.72 -6.76 -13.40
CA ILE A 95 -6.00 -7.95 -12.58
C ILE A 95 -4.72 -8.78 -12.38
N GLY A 96 -3.90 -8.93 -13.41
CA GLY A 96 -2.62 -9.63 -13.36
C GLY A 96 -1.62 -8.97 -12.41
N ILE A 97 -1.53 -7.64 -12.43
CA ILE A 97 -0.72 -6.86 -11.47
C ILE A 97 -1.23 -7.12 -10.04
N THR A 98 -2.54 -7.11 -9.81
CA THR A 98 -3.11 -7.43 -8.49
C THR A 98 -2.67 -8.81 -8.02
N ALA A 99 -2.87 -9.84 -8.85
CA ALA A 99 -2.50 -11.21 -8.52
C ALA A 99 -1.00 -11.36 -8.27
N GLY A 100 -0.17 -10.72 -9.11
CA GLY A 100 1.29 -10.74 -8.96
C GLY A 100 1.75 -10.05 -7.66
N LEU A 101 1.22 -8.87 -7.33
CA LEU A 101 1.53 -8.18 -6.07
C LEU A 101 1.13 -9.02 -4.86
N PHE A 102 -0.01 -9.72 -4.95
CA PHE A 102 -0.46 -10.66 -3.92
C PHE A 102 0.56 -11.78 -3.68
N VAL A 103 0.91 -12.51 -4.74
CA VAL A 103 1.84 -13.65 -4.67
C VAL A 103 3.24 -13.21 -4.22
N ILE A 104 3.72 -12.09 -4.74
CA ILE A 104 5.05 -11.57 -4.38
C ILE A 104 5.07 -11.15 -2.91
N THR A 105 4.05 -10.44 -2.44
CA THR A 105 4.01 -9.99 -1.04
C THR A 105 3.91 -11.20 -0.10
N ASP A 106 3.05 -12.17 -0.41
CA ASP A 106 2.93 -13.43 0.35
C ASP A 106 4.28 -14.17 0.44
N TYR A 107 5.05 -14.21 -0.65
CA TYR A 107 6.38 -14.83 -0.64
C TYR A 107 7.36 -14.19 0.35
N TYR A 108 7.32 -12.86 0.47
CA TYR A 108 8.24 -12.13 1.37
C TYR A 108 7.76 -12.07 2.82
N THR A 109 6.45 -12.25 3.07
CA THR A 109 5.90 -12.09 4.42
C THR A 109 5.37 -13.37 5.04
N SER A 110 5.08 -14.44 4.31
CA SER A 110 4.56 -15.68 4.91
C SER A 110 5.65 -16.57 5.52
N THR A 111 5.33 -17.22 6.65
CA THR A 111 6.20 -18.16 7.39
C THR A 111 6.59 -19.41 6.59
N ARG A 112 5.86 -19.70 5.50
CA ARG A 112 6.12 -20.84 4.61
C ARG A 112 7.39 -20.68 3.79
N PHE A 113 7.77 -19.45 3.49
CA PHE A 113 8.81 -19.18 2.51
C PHE A 113 10.15 -18.83 3.13
N ARG A 114 11.18 -18.93 2.30
CA ARG A 114 12.57 -18.72 2.69
C ARG A 114 12.85 -17.36 3.34
N PRO A 115 12.29 -16.22 2.89
CA PRO A 115 12.58 -14.93 3.50
C PRO A 115 12.32 -14.93 5.02
N VAL A 116 11.07 -15.15 5.43
CA VAL A 116 10.70 -15.15 6.86
C VAL A 116 11.48 -16.18 7.67
N ARG A 117 11.67 -17.40 7.13
CA ARG A 117 12.46 -18.45 7.80
C ARG A 117 13.92 -18.04 8.03
N THR A 118 14.50 -17.30 7.08
CA THR A 118 15.87 -16.79 7.22
C THR A 118 15.93 -15.71 8.30
N THR A 119 14.91 -14.85 8.42
CA THR A 119 14.80 -13.85 9.50
C THR A 119 14.64 -14.50 10.87
N ALA A 120 13.79 -15.52 10.98
CA ALA A 120 13.64 -16.30 12.21
C ALA A 120 14.95 -17.02 12.59
N SER A 121 15.64 -17.63 11.61
CA SER A 121 16.92 -18.30 11.84
C SER A 121 18.01 -17.32 12.31
N ALA A 122 18.02 -16.10 11.78
CA ALA A 122 18.96 -15.05 12.19
C ALA A 122 18.81 -14.68 13.67
N SER A 123 17.60 -14.78 14.25
CA SER A 123 17.34 -14.52 15.67
C SER A 123 18.18 -15.39 16.61
N GLN A 124 18.61 -16.58 16.19
CA GLN A 124 19.49 -17.45 17.00
C GLN A 124 20.86 -16.82 17.29
N THR A 125 21.28 -15.83 16.49
CA THR A 125 22.54 -15.12 16.67
C THR A 125 22.36 -13.74 17.35
N GLY A 126 21.13 -13.40 17.75
CA GLY A 126 20.79 -12.21 18.54
C GLY A 126 19.99 -11.13 17.79
N HIS A 127 19.72 -10.04 18.50
CA HIS A 127 18.89 -8.92 18.03
C HIS A 127 19.44 -8.24 16.77
N ALA A 128 20.76 -8.02 16.70
CA ALA A 128 21.38 -7.25 15.62
C ALA A 128 21.26 -7.96 14.26
N THR A 129 21.51 -9.26 14.22
CA THR A 129 21.41 -10.07 12.99
C THR A 129 19.97 -10.22 12.53
N ASN A 130 19.01 -10.33 13.47
CA ASN A 130 17.58 -10.29 13.14
C ASN A 130 17.20 -8.95 12.45
N ILE A 131 17.63 -7.81 12.99
CA ILE A 131 17.36 -6.49 12.40
C ILE A 131 18.04 -6.37 11.01
N ILE A 132 19.31 -6.75 10.90
CA ILE A 132 20.02 -6.70 9.61
C ILE A 132 19.29 -7.55 8.56
N GLN A 133 18.84 -8.74 8.94
CA GLN A 133 18.18 -9.67 8.02
C GLN A 133 16.80 -9.16 7.57
N GLY A 134 16.00 -8.56 8.45
CA GLY A 134 14.71 -7.98 8.07
C GLY A 134 14.84 -6.73 7.21
N LEU A 135 15.82 -5.85 7.48
CA LEU A 135 16.12 -4.70 6.60
C LEU A 135 16.53 -5.16 5.20
N ALA A 136 17.44 -6.15 5.13
CA ALA A 136 17.88 -6.71 3.85
C ALA A 136 16.71 -7.30 3.05
N GLN A 137 15.78 -8.00 3.72
CA GLN A 137 14.59 -8.54 3.08
C GLN A 137 13.62 -7.46 2.61
N GLY A 138 13.43 -6.40 3.41
CA GLY A 138 12.68 -5.23 2.98
C GLY A 138 13.24 -4.63 1.69
N PHE A 139 14.56 -4.46 1.58
CA PHE A 139 15.13 -3.95 0.34
C PHE A 139 14.98 -4.92 -0.84
N GLN A 140 15.21 -6.22 -0.62
CA GLN A 140 15.04 -7.25 -1.66
C GLN A 140 13.60 -7.37 -2.16
N SER A 141 12.62 -7.20 -1.27
CA SER A 141 11.19 -7.35 -1.60
C SER A 141 10.69 -6.31 -2.60
N THR A 142 11.43 -5.23 -2.82
CA THR A 142 11.06 -4.18 -3.77
C THR A 142 11.31 -4.55 -5.23
N ALA A 143 12.23 -5.47 -5.52
CA ALA A 143 12.68 -5.76 -6.87
C ALA A 143 11.59 -6.42 -7.73
N ALA A 144 10.96 -7.47 -7.21
CA ALA A 144 9.94 -8.20 -7.96
C ALA A 144 8.65 -7.36 -8.21
N PRO A 145 8.11 -6.62 -7.22
CA PRO A 145 7.01 -5.68 -7.46
C PRO A 145 7.37 -4.59 -8.47
N ALA A 146 8.60 -4.07 -8.44
CA ALA A 146 9.05 -3.07 -9.41
C ALA A 146 9.00 -3.62 -10.84
N ILE A 147 9.55 -4.82 -11.06
CA ILE A 147 9.55 -5.49 -12.36
C ILE A 147 8.10 -5.73 -12.83
N LEU A 148 7.23 -6.22 -11.95
CA LEU A 148 5.82 -6.46 -12.26
C LEU A 148 5.11 -5.18 -12.71
N ILE A 149 5.32 -4.07 -11.98
CA ILE A 149 4.75 -2.76 -12.33
C ILE A 149 5.31 -2.26 -13.66
N VAL A 150 6.62 -2.37 -13.91
CA VAL A 150 7.24 -1.98 -15.18
C VAL A 150 6.65 -2.76 -16.34
N LEU A 151 6.53 -4.09 -16.22
CA LEU A 151 5.91 -4.92 -17.26
C LEU A 151 4.43 -4.57 -17.48
N GLY A 152 3.71 -4.26 -16.41
CA GLY A 152 2.33 -3.79 -16.47
C GLY A 152 2.18 -2.46 -17.21
N ILE A 153 3.04 -1.49 -16.89
CA ILE A 153 3.07 -0.17 -17.57
C ILE A 153 3.40 -0.36 -19.05
N LEU A 154 4.45 -1.10 -19.38
CA LEU A 154 4.86 -1.33 -20.77
C LEU A 154 3.75 -2.01 -21.57
N GLY A 155 3.15 -3.08 -21.03
CA GLY A 155 2.06 -3.80 -21.70
C GLY A 155 0.82 -2.93 -21.90
N ALA A 156 0.39 -2.20 -20.87
CA ALA A 156 -0.80 -1.34 -20.98
C ALA A 156 -0.57 -0.13 -21.90
N ASN A 157 0.64 0.45 -21.88
CA ASN A 157 1.00 1.57 -22.73
C ASN A 157 1.11 1.19 -24.20
N GLU A 158 1.65 0.01 -24.52
CA GLU A 158 1.72 -0.50 -25.90
C GLU A 158 0.32 -0.74 -26.49
N LEU A 159 -0.63 -1.16 -25.66
CA LEU A 159 -2.00 -1.46 -26.09
C LEU A 159 -2.86 -0.20 -26.26
N ALA A 160 -2.80 0.73 -25.31
CA ALA A 160 -3.72 1.88 -25.26
C ALA A 160 -3.13 3.13 -24.61
N GLY A 161 -1.80 3.31 -24.67
CA GLY A 161 -1.12 4.49 -24.15
C GLY A 161 -1.36 4.75 -22.66
N ILE A 162 -1.33 6.03 -22.28
CA ILE A 162 -1.53 6.49 -20.90
C ILE A 162 -2.93 6.10 -20.38
N TYR A 163 -3.94 6.15 -21.25
CA TYR A 163 -5.28 5.75 -20.87
C TYR A 163 -5.40 4.24 -20.62
N GLY A 164 -4.68 3.41 -21.37
CA GLY A 164 -4.51 1.98 -21.11
C GLY A 164 -3.94 1.70 -19.72
N ILE A 165 -2.91 2.46 -19.31
CA ILE A 165 -2.38 2.42 -17.94
C ILE A 165 -3.49 2.80 -16.94
N GLY A 166 -4.27 3.85 -17.22
CA GLY A 166 -5.43 4.24 -16.42
C GLY A 166 -6.48 3.13 -16.27
N ILE A 167 -6.80 2.42 -17.34
CA ILE A 167 -7.71 1.27 -17.33
C ILE A 167 -7.13 0.12 -16.51
N ALA A 168 -5.84 -0.19 -16.66
CA ALA A 168 -5.18 -1.21 -15.87
C ALA A 168 -5.21 -0.86 -14.37
N VAL A 169 -4.98 0.41 -14.00
CA VAL A 169 -5.13 0.90 -12.62
C VAL A 169 -6.56 0.71 -12.12
N MET A 170 -7.54 1.06 -12.93
CA MET A 170 -8.95 0.96 -12.53
C MET A 170 -9.42 -0.50 -12.40
N ALA A 171 -8.96 -1.38 -13.28
CA ALA A 171 -9.18 -2.81 -13.15
C ALA A 171 -8.46 -3.40 -11.93
N GLN A 172 -7.25 -2.92 -11.61
CA GLN A 172 -6.57 -3.28 -10.37
C GLN A 172 -7.42 -2.88 -9.15
N LEU A 173 -7.91 -1.63 -9.12
CA LEU A 173 -8.78 -1.07 -8.06
C LEU A 173 -10.16 -1.72 -8.00
N SER A 174 -10.57 -2.43 -9.03
CA SER A 174 -11.90 -3.03 -9.10
C SER A 174 -12.13 -4.13 -8.05
N LEU A 175 -11.04 -4.77 -7.58
CA LEU A 175 -11.06 -5.78 -6.53
C LEU A 175 -11.02 -5.20 -5.09
N THR A 176 -11.07 -3.86 -4.95
CA THR A 176 -10.95 -3.18 -3.65
C THR A 176 -11.96 -3.69 -2.62
N GLY A 177 -13.21 -3.97 -3.00
CA GLY A 177 -14.23 -4.42 -2.06
C GLY A 177 -13.84 -5.69 -1.30
N LEU A 178 -13.26 -6.66 -2.00
CA LEU A 178 -12.78 -7.88 -1.36
C LEU A 178 -11.46 -7.64 -0.60
N ILE A 179 -10.56 -6.84 -1.17
CA ILE A 179 -9.25 -6.55 -0.54
C ILE A 179 -9.44 -5.86 0.80
N VAL A 180 -10.38 -4.92 0.91
CA VAL A 180 -10.75 -4.29 2.19
C VAL A 180 -11.35 -5.31 3.16
N ALA A 181 -12.15 -6.26 2.68
CA ALA A 181 -12.68 -7.33 3.53
C ALA A 181 -11.56 -8.26 4.06
N LEU A 182 -10.55 -8.58 3.23
CA LEU A 182 -9.37 -9.34 3.63
C LEU A 182 -8.48 -8.58 4.61
N ASP A 183 -8.38 -7.26 4.46
CA ASP A 183 -7.61 -6.40 5.35
C ASP A 183 -8.30 -6.30 6.72
N ALA A 184 -9.63 -6.10 6.72
CA ALA A 184 -10.43 -6.03 7.94
C ALA A 184 -10.49 -7.35 8.71
N PHE A 185 -10.31 -8.49 8.04
CA PHE A 185 -10.28 -9.80 8.68
C PHE A 185 -9.18 -9.88 9.75
N GLY A 186 -7.97 -9.37 9.49
CA GLY A 186 -6.84 -9.45 10.42
C GLY A 186 -7.09 -8.75 11.77
N PRO A 187 -7.44 -7.46 11.80
CA PRO A 187 -7.77 -6.76 13.04
C PRO A 187 -8.95 -7.37 13.80
N ILE A 188 -9.92 -7.98 13.10
CA ILE A 188 -11.04 -8.68 13.76
C ILE A 188 -10.52 -9.92 14.51
N THR A 189 -9.65 -10.71 13.88
CA THR A 189 -9.09 -11.92 14.47
C THR A 189 -8.10 -11.63 15.60
N ASP A 190 -7.30 -10.57 15.46
CA ASP A 190 -6.40 -10.07 16.51
C ASP A 190 -7.19 -9.64 17.77
N ASN A 191 -8.24 -8.82 17.59
CA ASN A 191 -9.12 -8.42 18.70
C ASN A 191 -9.83 -9.63 19.33
N ALA A 192 -10.23 -10.63 18.53
CA ALA A 192 -10.84 -11.84 19.06
C ALA A 192 -9.86 -12.63 19.96
N GLY A 193 -8.60 -12.77 19.54
CA GLY A 193 -7.54 -13.39 20.34
C GLY A 193 -7.24 -12.60 21.63
N GLY A 194 -7.16 -11.27 21.52
CA GLY A 194 -6.98 -10.39 22.68
C GLY A 194 -8.13 -10.47 23.69
N ILE A 195 -9.38 -10.50 23.22
CA ILE A 195 -10.56 -10.69 24.09
C ILE A 195 -10.53 -12.07 24.75
N ALA A 196 -10.16 -13.13 24.01
CA ALA A 196 -10.07 -14.47 24.57
C ALA A 196 -9.05 -14.55 25.72
N GLU A 197 -7.89 -13.92 25.54
CA GLU A 197 -6.85 -13.85 26.58
C GLU A 197 -7.30 -13.02 27.78
N MET A 198 -7.87 -11.83 27.55
CA MET A 198 -8.32 -10.94 28.64
C MET A 198 -9.50 -11.53 29.42
N ALA A 199 -10.27 -12.43 28.82
CA ALA A 199 -11.40 -13.11 29.46
C ALA A 199 -11.04 -14.48 30.06
N ASP A 200 -9.76 -14.89 30.02
CA ASP A 200 -9.27 -16.18 30.54
C ASP A 200 -10.05 -17.37 29.95
N LEU A 201 -10.37 -17.29 28.65
CA LEU A 201 -11.06 -18.38 27.95
C LEU A 201 -10.14 -19.61 27.81
N PRO A 202 -10.70 -20.83 27.69
CA PRO A 202 -9.87 -22.02 27.63
C PRO A 202 -9.01 -22.07 26.36
N GLU A 203 -7.91 -22.83 26.43
CA GLU A 203 -6.90 -22.90 25.35
C GLU A 203 -7.47 -23.35 24.00
N ASP A 204 -8.58 -24.10 23.98
CA ASP A 204 -9.24 -24.51 22.74
C ASP A 204 -9.76 -23.31 21.92
N VAL A 205 -10.17 -22.22 22.57
CA VAL A 205 -10.53 -20.96 21.90
C VAL A 205 -9.29 -20.30 21.30
N ARG A 206 -8.18 -20.24 22.05
CA ARG A 206 -6.91 -19.67 21.57
C ARG A 206 -6.33 -20.46 20.40
N ASN A 207 -6.43 -21.80 20.45
CA ASN A 207 -6.02 -22.69 19.37
C ASN A 207 -6.83 -22.48 18.07
N ILE A 208 -7.97 -21.78 18.14
CA ILE A 208 -8.74 -21.34 16.97
C ILE A 208 -8.34 -19.92 16.56
N THR A 209 -8.21 -18.98 17.50
CA THR A 209 -7.92 -17.57 17.19
C THR A 209 -6.49 -17.35 16.71
N ASP A 210 -5.50 -18.06 17.24
CA ASP A 210 -4.09 -17.85 16.91
C ASP A 210 -3.77 -18.21 15.44
N PRO A 211 -4.28 -19.34 14.88
CA PRO A 211 -4.16 -19.60 13.44
C PRO A 211 -4.90 -18.58 12.57
N LEU A 212 -6.02 -18.02 13.05
CA LEU A 212 -6.77 -16.99 12.33
C LEU A 212 -5.99 -15.67 12.29
N ASP A 213 -5.37 -15.27 13.40
CA ASP A 213 -4.48 -14.11 13.50
C ASP A 213 -3.26 -14.24 12.58
N ALA A 214 -2.63 -15.42 12.54
CA ALA A 214 -1.51 -15.68 11.62
C ALA A 214 -1.88 -15.49 10.14
N VAL A 215 -3.08 -15.96 9.74
CA VAL A 215 -3.64 -15.69 8.41
C VAL A 215 -3.92 -14.19 8.24
N GLY A 216 -4.49 -13.55 9.25
CA GLY A 216 -4.76 -12.11 9.30
C GLY A 216 -3.52 -11.23 9.07
N ASN A 217 -2.37 -11.60 9.65
CA ASN A 217 -1.11 -10.88 9.45
C ASN A 217 -0.60 -10.99 8.03
N THR A 218 -0.75 -12.18 7.42
CA THR A 218 -0.40 -12.40 6.01
C THR A 218 -1.35 -11.62 5.09
N THR A 219 -2.66 -11.64 5.34
CA THR A 219 -3.61 -10.86 4.51
C THR A 219 -3.36 -9.37 4.65
N LYS A 220 -3.15 -8.85 5.87
CA LYS A 220 -2.82 -7.45 6.15
C LYS A 220 -1.56 -7.00 5.41
N ALA A 221 -0.53 -7.85 5.33
CA ALA A 221 0.68 -7.53 4.56
C ALA A 221 0.38 -7.43 3.05
N VAL A 222 -0.35 -8.41 2.53
CA VAL A 222 -0.68 -8.50 1.11
C VAL A 222 -1.60 -7.36 0.65
N THR A 223 -2.60 -6.99 1.44
CA THR A 223 -3.51 -5.86 1.17
C THR A 223 -2.76 -4.53 1.17
N LYS A 224 -1.79 -4.34 2.08
CA LYS A 224 -0.89 -3.17 2.06
C LYS A 224 -0.01 -3.14 0.80
N GLY A 225 0.55 -4.29 0.40
CA GLY A 225 1.33 -4.41 -0.84
C GLY A 225 0.52 -4.00 -2.08
N TYR A 226 -0.73 -4.46 -2.16
CA TYR A 226 -1.68 -4.02 -3.17
C TYR A 226 -1.98 -2.52 -3.12
N ALA A 227 -2.21 -1.97 -1.92
CA ALA A 227 -2.52 -0.56 -1.74
C ALA A 227 -1.35 0.33 -2.20
N ILE A 228 -0.10 -0.09 -1.94
CA ILE A 228 1.10 0.62 -2.39
C ILE A 228 1.25 0.53 -3.91
N GLY A 229 1.13 -0.67 -4.49
CA GLY A 229 1.25 -0.83 -5.95
C GLY A 229 0.18 -0.06 -6.73
N SER A 230 -1.08 -0.07 -6.25
CA SER A 230 -2.16 0.73 -6.85
C SER A 230 -1.90 2.24 -6.75
N ALA A 231 -1.33 2.70 -5.64
CA ALA A 231 -1.03 4.11 -5.44
C ALA A 231 -0.01 4.63 -6.44
N VAL A 232 1.02 3.84 -6.73
CA VAL A 232 2.10 4.21 -7.66
C VAL A 232 1.56 4.31 -9.08
N LEU A 233 0.82 3.30 -9.55
CA LEU A 233 0.25 3.33 -10.88
C LEU A 233 -0.81 4.44 -11.01
N ALA A 234 -1.65 4.64 -9.99
CA ALA A 234 -2.59 5.76 -9.97
C ALA A 234 -1.88 7.12 -9.98
N ALA A 235 -0.76 7.26 -9.27
CA ALA A 235 0.01 8.49 -9.26
C ALA A 235 0.69 8.77 -10.61
N LEU A 236 1.08 7.75 -11.38
CA LEU A 236 1.54 7.93 -12.76
C LEU A 236 0.44 8.50 -13.67
N VAL A 237 -0.80 8.00 -13.52
CA VAL A 237 -1.96 8.51 -14.25
C VAL A 237 -2.29 9.94 -13.82
N LEU A 238 -2.25 10.24 -12.52
CA LEU A 238 -2.42 11.59 -11.99
C LEU A 238 -1.33 12.55 -12.47
N PHE A 239 -0.10 12.08 -12.60
CA PHE A 239 1.00 12.89 -13.14
C PHE A 239 0.79 13.21 -14.62
N ALA A 240 0.28 12.25 -15.41
CA ALA A 240 -0.12 12.53 -16.78
C ALA A 240 -1.27 13.55 -16.84
N ALA A 241 -2.29 13.41 -15.97
CA ALA A 241 -3.36 14.39 -15.85
C ALA A 241 -2.82 15.78 -15.48
N PHE A 242 -1.83 15.85 -14.58
CA PHE A 242 -1.16 17.11 -14.22
C PHE A 242 -0.50 17.78 -15.41
N ILE A 243 0.18 17.03 -16.28
CA ILE A 243 0.80 17.60 -17.50
C ILE A 243 -0.26 18.21 -18.43
N GLU A 244 -1.37 17.49 -18.64
CA GLU A 244 -2.44 17.94 -19.54
C GLU A 244 -3.18 19.15 -18.97
N GLU A 245 -3.56 19.12 -17.70
CA GLU A 245 -4.25 20.24 -17.05
C GLU A 245 -3.36 21.50 -17.00
N LEU A 246 -2.07 21.33 -16.74
CA LEU A 246 -1.10 22.43 -16.78
C LEU A 246 -1.02 23.07 -18.18
N ARG A 247 -1.07 22.26 -19.24
CA ARG A 247 -1.07 22.76 -20.62
C ARG A 247 -2.37 23.46 -20.99
N GLU A 248 -3.50 22.91 -20.56
CA GLU A 248 -4.82 23.47 -20.84
C GLU A 248 -4.99 24.84 -20.17
N GLU A 249 -4.68 24.94 -18.87
CA GLU A 249 -4.74 26.21 -18.13
C GLU A 249 -3.75 27.24 -18.70
N ALA A 250 -2.50 26.85 -18.98
CA ALA A 250 -1.55 27.76 -19.60
C ALA A 250 -2.04 28.28 -20.96
N ALA A 251 -2.65 27.40 -21.78
CA ALA A 251 -3.19 27.79 -23.07
C ALA A 251 -4.38 28.76 -22.93
N ALA A 252 -5.21 28.59 -21.91
CA ALA A 252 -6.30 29.53 -21.58
C ALA A 252 -5.77 30.93 -21.20
N GLU A 253 -4.62 30.98 -20.52
CA GLU A 253 -3.89 32.22 -20.19
C GLU A 253 -3.12 32.81 -21.39
N GLY A 254 -3.07 32.11 -22.53
CA GLY A 254 -2.33 32.52 -23.73
C GLY A 254 -0.85 32.13 -23.74
N THR A 255 -0.43 31.32 -22.76
CA THR A 255 0.92 30.77 -22.63
C THR A 255 0.99 29.37 -23.24
N ARG A 256 2.02 29.08 -24.03
CA ARG A 256 2.21 27.73 -24.59
C ARG A 256 3.29 26.98 -23.83
N ILE A 257 2.90 25.89 -23.20
CA ILE A 257 3.84 24.94 -22.59
C ILE A 257 4.37 23.98 -23.67
N PRO A 258 5.70 23.95 -23.92
CA PRO A 258 6.28 23.03 -24.90
C PRO A 258 6.17 21.56 -24.48
N GLU A 259 6.21 20.67 -25.48
CA GLU A 259 6.43 19.24 -25.23
C GLU A 259 7.82 19.02 -24.61
N GLY A 260 7.95 18.00 -23.76
CA GLY A 260 9.23 17.70 -23.08
C GLY A 260 9.60 18.65 -21.94
N ILE A 261 8.64 19.42 -21.40
CA ILE A 261 8.92 20.38 -20.32
C ILE A 261 9.47 19.75 -19.02
N PHE A 262 9.27 18.44 -18.84
CA PHE A 262 9.78 17.64 -17.73
C PHE A 262 10.99 16.78 -18.10
N ASP A 263 11.82 17.22 -19.06
CA ASP A 263 13.07 16.54 -19.41
C ASP A 263 14.00 16.45 -18.19
N ILE A 264 14.54 15.26 -17.93
CA ILE A 264 15.46 15.00 -16.80
C ILE A 264 16.77 15.79 -16.94
N SER A 265 17.13 16.26 -18.14
CA SER A 265 18.26 17.16 -18.33
C SER A 265 18.01 18.58 -17.83
N ASN A 266 16.76 18.96 -17.54
CA ASN A 266 16.42 20.26 -16.97
C ASN A 266 16.81 20.30 -15.47
N PRO A 267 17.65 21.28 -15.04
CA PRO A 267 18.03 21.42 -13.65
C PRO A 267 16.85 21.56 -12.67
N GLU A 268 15.76 22.23 -13.06
CA GLU A 268 14.60 22.40 -12.18
C GLU A 268 13.88 21.07 -11.93
N VAL A 269 13.76 20.23 -12.95
CA VAL A 269 13.20 18.88 -12.84
C VAL A 269 14.07 18.00 -11.94
N LEU A 270 15.40 18.06 -12.10
CA LEU A 270 16.34 17.34 -11.23
C LEU A 270 16.25 17.79 -9.77
N MET A 271 16.16 19.11 -9.53
CA MET A 271 15.94 19.66 -8.19
C MET A 271 14.64 19.12 -7.60
N GLY A 272 13.56 19.17 -8.38
CA GLY A 272 12.27 18.59 -8.02
C GLY A 272 12.39 17.14 -7.59
N LEU A 273 13.06 16.31 -8.40
CA LEU A 273 13.24 14.88 -8.15
C LEU A 273 13.93 14.62 -6.80
N LEU A 274 14.99 15.37 -6.50
CA LEU A 274 15.72 15.27 -5.23
C LEU A 274 14.85 15.73 -4.05
N ILE A 275 14.10 16.83 -4.20
CA ILE A 275 13.19 17.33 -3.17
C ILE A 275 12.06 16.30 -2.92
N GLY A 276 11.54 15.67 -3.97
CA GLY A 276 10.53 14.62 -3.84
C GLY A 276 11.04 13.41 -3.07
N GLY A 277 12.26 12.94 -3.37
CA GLY A 277 12.90 11.88 -2.60
C GLY A 277 13.16 12.27 -1.14
N MET A 278 13.64 13.49 -0.90
CA MET A 278 13.81 14.05 0.45
C MET A 278 12.49 14.07 1.21
N MET A 279 11.39 14.47 0.56
CA MET A 279 10.07 14.56 1.18
C MET A 279 9.60 13.21 1.71
N VAL A 280 9.81 12.13 0.95
CA VAL A 280 9.49 10.75 1.38
C VAL A 280 10.27 10.39 2.65
N PHE A 281 11.59 10.56 2.64
CA PHE A 281 12.43 10.19 3.79
C PHE A 281 12.17 11.05 5.02
N LEU A 282 11.91 12.35 4.83
CA LEU A 282 11.55 13.25 5.93
C LEU A 282 10.21 12.84 6.56
N PHE A 283 9.21 12.54 5.73
CA PHE A 283 7.92 12.04 6.19
C PHE A 283 8.05 10.74 7.00
N VAL A 284 8.85 9.79 6.49
CA VAL A 284 9.12 8.52 7.15
C VAL A 284 9.83 8.71 8.49
N ALA A 285 10.89 9.52 8.53
CA ALA A 285 11.66 9.79 9.73
C ALA A 285 10.76 10.34 10.85
N LEU A 286 9.98 11.39 10.55
CA LEU A 286 9.07 11.98 11.53
C LEU A 286 7.99 11.00 11.99
N SER A 287 7.47 10.16 11.08
CA SER A 287 6.47 9.16 11.41
C SER A 287 7.00 8.10 12.39
N ILE A 288 8.20 7.57 12.14
CA ILE A 288 8.82 6.57 13.02
C ILE A 288 9.18 7.19 14.38
N GLU A 289 9.78 8.38 14.38
CA GLU A 289 10.14 9.07 15.63
C GLU A 289 8.91 9.37 16.49
N SER A 290 7.78 9.72 15.87
CA SER A 290 6.51 9.96 16.55
C SER A 290 6.03 8.73 17.31
N VAL A 291 6.08 7.55 16.67
CA VAL A 291 5.75 6.28 17.32
C VAL A 291 6.74 5.95 18.42
N GLY A 292 8.04 6.18 18.21
CA GLY A 292 9.07 5.96 19.22
C GLY A 292 8.85 6.81 20.48
N ARG A 293 8.53 8.10 20.32
CA ARG A 293 8.18 9.00 21.43
C ARG A 293 6.92 8.53 22.16
N ALA A 294 5.84 8.24 21.42
CA ALA A 294 4.58 7.79 22.01
C ALA A 294 4.72 6.45 22.74
N GLY A 295 5.42 5.48 22.14
CA GLY A 295 5.70 4.18 22.74
C GLY A 295 6.53 4.30 24.02
N GLY A 296 7.55 5.17 24.03
CA GLY A 296 8.32 5.47 25.25
C GLY A 296 7.45 5.96 26.40
N LEU A 297 6.51 6.88 26.13
CA LEU A 297 5.57 7.38 27.15
C LEU A 297 4.66 6.27 27.70
N VAL A 298 4.23 5.33 26.87
CA VAL A 298 3.43 4.17 27.31
C VAL A 298 4.27 3.23 28.18
N VAL A 299 5.51 2.94 27.79
CA VAL A 299 6.42 2.10 28.57
C VAL A 299 6.67 2.69 29.95
N ASP A 300 6.95 3.99 30.03
CA ASP A 300 7.18 4.68 31.30
C ASP A 300 5.93 4.67 32.20
N GLU A 301 4.74 4.85 31.61
CA GLU A 301 3.48 4.77 32.35
C GLU A 301 3.18 3.35 32.85
N VAL A 302 3.36 2.32 32.03
CA VAL A 302 3.17 0.93 32.42
C VAL A 302 4.14 0.55 33.54
N ARG A 303 5.41 0.95 33.44
CA ARG A 303 6.41 0.74 34.49
C ARG A 303 6.05 1.47 35.79
N ARG A 304 5.56 2.71 35.69
CA ARG A 304 5.07 3.47 36.85
C ARG A 304 3.93 2.75 37.54
N GLN A 305 2.93 2.28 36.78
CA GLN A 305 1.80 1.53 37.35
C GLN A 305 2.27 0.25 38.05
N PHE A 306 3.11 -0.57 37.43
CA PHE A 306 3.63 -1.78 38.08
C PHE A 306 4.46 -1.50 39.34
N LYS A 307 5.23 -0.40 39.36
CA LYS A 307 6.04 -0.02 40.53
C LYS A 307 5.18 0.52 41.68
N GLU A 308 4.20 1.36 41.39
CA GLU A 308 3.37 2.04 42.39
C GLU A 308 2.18 1.20 42.85
N LYS A 309 1.74 0.24 42.04
CA LYS A 309 0.61 -0.65 42.30
C LYS A 309 1.02 -2.13 42.12
N PRO A 310 1.75 -2.71 43.09
CA PRO A 310 2.21 -4.11 43.00
C PRO A 310 1.07 -5.12 42.82
N GLY A 311 -0.13 -4.80 43.32
CA GLY A 311 -1.34 -5.63 43.20
C GLY A 311 -1.81 -5.87 41.76
N ILE A 312 -1.24 -5.16 40.78
CA ILE A 312 -1.50 -5.45 39.37
C ILE A 312 -0.87 -6.80 38.96
N MET A 313 0.36 -7.07 39.41
CA MET A 313 1.09 -8.28 39.02
C MET A 313 0.54 -9.56 39.65
N ASP A 314 -0.05 -9.45 40.85
CA ASP A 314 -0.74 -10.55 41.52
C ASP A 314 -2.25 -10.62 41.20
N ARG A 315 -2.72 -9.75 40.30
CA ARG A 315 -4.12 -9.65 39.82
C ARG A 315 -5.14 -9.23 40.89
N SER A 316 -4.70 -8.70 42.05
CA SER A 316 -5.61 -8.15 43.08
C SER A 316 -6.11 -6.74 42.78
N GLU A 317 -5.39 -5.97 41.96
CA GLU A 317 -5.74 -4.61 41.54
C GLU A 317 -5.84 -4.52 40.01
N LYS A 318 -6.79 -3.71 39.51
CA LYS A 318 -6.92 -3.45 38.07
C LYS A 318 -5.96 -2.34 37.61
N PRO A 319 -5.29 -2.50 36.45
CA PRO A 319 -4.54 -1.41 35.81
C PRO A 319 -5.42 -0.21 35.46
N ASP A 320 -4.80 0.97 35.37
CA ASP A 320 -5.44 2.16 34.81
C ASP A 320 -5.24 2.19 33.28
N TYR A 321 -6.19 1.57 32.58
CA TYR A 321 -6.22 1.54 31.11
C TYR A 321 -6.47 2.93 30.50
N ALA A 322 -7.32 3.74 31.14
CA ALA A 322 -7.71 5.05 30.64
C ALA A 322 -6.50 5.99 30.54
N ARG A 323 -5.56 5.88 31.47
CA ARG A 323 -4.32 6.64 31.43
C ARG A 323 -3.48 6.31 30.20
N CYS A 324 -3.24 5.04 29.89
CA CYS A 324 -2.51 4.63 28.68
C CYS A 324 -3.21 5.12 27.41
N VAL A 325 -4.54 4.96 27.32
CA VAL A 325 -5.35 5.46 26.19
C VAL A 325 -5.21 6.98 26.02
N SER A 326 -5.25 7.75 27.12
CA SER A 326 -5.12 9.21 27.06
C SER A 326 -3.76 9.66 26.54
N ILE A 327 -2.69 8.96 26.92
CA ILE A 327 -1.31 9.25 26.49
C ILE A 327 -1.19 9.02 24.98
N VAL A 328 -1.57 7.84 24.48
CA VAL A 328 -1.46 7.53 23.06
C VAL A 328 -2.36 8.43 22.22
N THR A 329 -3.56 8.77 22.70
CA THR A 329 -4.50 9.66 22.00
C THR A 329 -3.92 11.06 21.83
N ALA A 330 -3.45 11.65 22.94
CA ALA A 330 -2.88 13.00 22.92
C ALA A 330 -1.59 13.07 22.09
N ALA A 331 -0.73 12.06 22.22
CA ALA A 331 0.50 11.96 21.43
C ALA A 331 0.18 11.82 19.93
N ALA A 332 -0.69 10.89 19.53
CA ALA A 332 -1.05 10.68 18.13
C ALA A 332 -1.64 11.95 17.49
N GLN A 333 -2.55 12.65 18.18
CA GLN A 333 -3.14 13.91 17.67
C GLN A 333 -2.11 15.02 17.47
N LYS A 334 -1.16 15.16 18.39
CA LYS A 334 -0.11 16.17 18.28
C LYS A 334 0.91 15.83 17.20
N GLU A 335 1.35 14.58 17.18
CA GLU A 335 2.46 14.12 16.34
C GLU A 335 2.05 13.92 14.87
N MET A 336 0.76 13.64 14.58
CA MET A 336 0.29 13.48 13.19
C MET A 336 0.34 14.77 12.35
N ILE A 337 0.34 15.95 12.99
CA ILE A 337 0.20 17.24 12.30
C ILE A 337 1.39 17.50 11.37
N ALA A 338 2.62 17.36 11.88
CA ALA A 338 3.81 17.70 11.11
C ALA A 338 3.99 16.79 9.88
N PRO A 339 3.92 15.44 9.98
CA PRO A 339 3.96 14.56 8.81
C PRO A 339 2.84 14.85 7.80
N ALA A 340 1.61 15.13 8.26
CA ALA A 340 0.49 15.40 7.36
C ALA A 340 0.64 16.72 6.57
N LEU A 341 1.31 17.72 7.14
CA LEU A 341 1.54 19.00 6.47
C LEU A 341 2.66 18.95 5.42
N ILE A 342 3.64 18.05 5.56
CA ILE A 342 4.78 17.94 4.63
C ILE A 342 4.35 17.83 3.16
N PRO A 343 3.54 16.83 2.75
CA PRO A 343 3.17 16.67 1.33
C PRO A 343 2.32 17.83 0.80
N ILE A 344 1.73 18.65 1.67
CA ILE A 344 0.95 19.83 1.26
C ILE A 344 1.90 21.03 1.10
N VAL A 345 2.61 21.39 2.17
CA VAL A 345 3.44 22.59 2.24
C VAL A 345 4.60 22.51 1.26
N VAL A 346 5.32 21.39 1.20
CA VAL A 346 6.47 21.24 0.29
C VAL A 346 6.01 21.31 -1.17
N THR A 347 4.91 20.64 -1.52
CA THR A 347 4.34 20.67 -2.86
C THR A 347 3.93 22.09 -3.28
N VAL A 348 3.25 22.83 -2.40
CA VAL A 348 2.86 24.23 -2.67
C VAL A 348 4.09 25.13 -2.83
N ILE A 349 5.07 25.03 -1.92
CA ILE A 349 6.29 25.85 -2.00
C ILE A 349 7.03 25.59 -3.31
N VAL A 350 7.23 24.31 -3.68
CA VAL A 350 7.93 23.96 -4.92
C VAL A 350 7.12 24.40 -6.15
N GLY A 351 5.80 24.22 -6.13
CA GLY A 351 4.90 24.66 -7.20
C GLY A 351 5.01 26.15 -7.49
N VAL A 352 4.89 26.98 -6.45
CA VAL A 352 4.98 28.45 -6.58
C VAL A 352 6.36 28.91 -7.07
N LEU A 353 7.42 28.16 -6.77
CA LEU A 353 8.77 28.46 -7.25
C LEU A 353 8.98 28.05 -8.71
N SER A 354 8.52 26.86 -9.09
CA SER A 354 8.59 26.35 -10.46
C SER A 354 7.66 25.16 -10.65
N TYR A 355 6.79 25.24 -11.65
CA TYR A 355 5.98 24.10 -12.07
C TYR A 355 6.82 22.96 -12.68
N GLN A 356 8.03 23.24 -13.21
CA GLN A 356 8.97 22.21 -13.70
C GLN A 356 9.56 21.42 -12.53
N ALA A 357 9.97 22.13 -11.47
CA ALA A 357 10.42 21.52 -10.23
C ALA A 357 9.29 20.75 -9.53
N LEU A 358 8.04 21.24 -9.63
CA LEU A 358 6.87 20.52 -9.11
C LEU A 358 6.68 19.18 -9.81
N GLY A 359 6.75 19.13 -11.14
CA GLY A 359 6.64 17.87 -11.86
C GLY A 359 7.79 16.90 -11.51
N GLY A 360 9.02 17.41 -11.37
CA GLY A 360 10.14 16.63 -10.86
C GLY A 360 9.87 16.06 -9.45
N LEU A 361 9.30 16.88 -8.55
CA LEU A 361 8.91 16.45 -7.20
C LEU A 361 7.90 15.31 -7.24
N LEU A 362 6.86 15.40 -8.07
CA LEU A 362 5.84 14.35 -8.18
C LEU A 362 6.46 13.02 -8.61
N ILE A 363 7.34 13.03 -9.62
CA ILE A 363 8.05 11.82 -10.07
C ILE A 363 8.95 11.28 -8.94
N GLY A 364 9.68 12.17 -8.25
CA GLY A 364 10.59 11.78 -7.16
C GLY A 364 9.85 11.11 -6.01
N VAL A 365 8.69 11.66 -5.64
CA VAL A 365 7.81 11.11 -4.61
C VAL A 365 7.25 9.74 -5.01
N ILE A 366 6.85 9.57 -6.28
CA ILE A 366 6.33 8.30 -6.79
C ILE A 366 7.42 7.21 -6.73
N VAL A 367 8.60 7.49 -7.29
CA VAL A 367 9.67 6.49 -7.40
C VAL A 367 10.23 6.15 -6.02
N VAL A 368 10.66 7.15 -5.25
CA VAL A 368 11.25 6.91 -3.93
C VAL A 368 10.20 6.38 -2.96
N GLY A 369 9.00 6.93 -2.98
CA GLY A 369 7.88 6.50 -2.14
C GLY A 369 7.52 5.03 -2.36
N PHE A 370 7.49 4.57 -3.61
CA PHE A 370 7.25 3.16 -3.93
C PHE A 370 8.25 2.22 -3.24
N PHE A 371 9.54 2.42 -3.49
CA PHE A 371 10.59 1.55 -2.94
C PHE A 371 10.60 1.58 -1.41
N THR A 372 10.48 2.77 -0.83
CA THR A 372 10.44 2.92 0.63
C THR A 372 9.21 2.25 1.24
N ALA A 373 8.01 2.46 0.69
CA ALA A 373 6.77 1.89 1.20
C ALA A 373 6.75 0.35 1.15
N VAL A 374 7.16 -0.24 0.02
CA VAL A 374 7.24 -1.70 -0.13
C VAL A 374 8.27 -2.27 0.85
N SER A 375 9.45 -1.65 0.94
CA SER A 375 10.52 -2.14 1.80
C SER A 375 10.11 -2.17 3.27
N MET A 376 9.44 -1.12 3.74
CA MET A 376 9.03 -1.00 5.14
C MET A 376 7.88 -1.94 5.49
N THR A 377 6.90 -2.05 4.60
CA THR A 377 5.75 -2.93 4.81
C THR A 377 6.15 -4.40 4.81
N ALA A 378 6.95 -4.82 3.82
CA ALA A 378 7.39 -6.21 3.70
C ALA A 378 8.42 -6.57 4.78
N GLY A 379 9.40 -5.70 5.05
CA GLY A 379 10.40 -5.91 6.09
C GLY A 379 9.76 -6.01 7.48
N GLY A 380 8.83 -5.10 7.80
CA GLY A 380 8.06 -5.17 9.03
C GLY A 380 7.18 -6.42 9.15
N GLY A 381 6.50 -6.82 8.07
CA GLY A 381 5.76 -8.08 8.04
C GLY A 381 6.64 -9.32 8.20
N ALA A 382 7.87 -9.30 7.67
CA ALA A 382 8.82 -10.39 7.82
C ALA A 382 9.33 -10.53 9.26
N TRP A 383 9.54 -9.44 10.00
CA TRP A 383 9.90 -9.49 11.42
C TRP A 383 8.78 -10.08 12.27
N ASP A 384 7.54 -9.63 12.06
CA ASP A 384 6.37 -10.13 12.81
C ASP A 384 6.16 -11.63 12.63
N ASN A 385 6.16 -12.08 11.37
CA ASN A 385 5.96 -13.48 11.06
C ASN A 385 7.16 -14.33 11.43
N ALA A 386 8.37 -13.77 11.51
CA ALA A 386 9.52 -14.47 12.08
C ALA A 386 9.37 -14.70 13.59
N LYS A 387 8.83 -13.71 14.33
CA LYS A 387 8.48 -13.85 15.75
C LYS A 387 7.42 -14.94 15.92
N LYS A 388 6.31 -14.89 15.15
CA LYS A 388 5.25 -15.91 15.20
C LYS A 388 5.77 -17.32 14.93
N LEU A 389 6.66 -17.49 13.94
CA LEU A 389 7.27 -18.79 13.65
C LEU A 389 8.05 -19.35 14.85
N ILE A 390 8.76 -18.50 15.60
CA ILE A 390 9.46 -18.89 16.83
C ILE A 390 8.46 -19.17 17.96
N GLU A 391 7.38 -18.39 18.08
CA GLU A 391 6.31 -18.61 19.05
C GLU A 391 5.61 -19.98 18.86
N ASP A 392 5.54 -20.46 17.62
CA ASP A 392 5.00 -21.78 17.24
C ASP A 392 5.97 -22.95 17.56
N GLY A 393 7.15 -22.67 18.12
CA GLY A 393 8.08 -23.66 18.65
C GLY A 393 9.40 -23.81 17.90
N GLU A 394 9.60 -23.10 16.79
CA GLU A 394 10.91 -23.05 16.13
C GLU A 394 11.95 -22.36 17.03
N TYR A 395 13.20 -22.80 16.92
CA TYR A 395 14.36 -22.19 17.61
C TYR A 395 14.21 -21.99 19.13
N GLY A 396 13.41 -22.83 19.80
CA GLY A 396 13.30 -22.86 21.26
C GLY A 396 12.00 -22.30 21.82
N GLY A 397 11.11 -21.74 20.99
CA GLY A 397 9.79 -21.32 21.46
C GLY A 397 9.80 -20.01 22.26
N LYS A 398 8.63 -19.69 22.85
CA LYS A 398 8.44 -18.52 23.70
C LYS A 398 9.40 -18.51 24.90
N GLY A 399 10.01 -17.35 25.16
CA GLY A 399 10.95 -17.14 26.27
C GLY A 399 12.37 -17.62 26.02
N SER A 400 12.69 -18.06 24.80
CA SER A 400 14.07 -18.34 24.37
C SER A 400 14.81 -17.05 23.96
N ASP A 401 16.14 -17.08 23.95
CA ASP A 401 16.95 -15.94 23.46
C ASP A 401 16.59 -15.54 22.01
N ALA A 402 16.22 -16.52 21.17
CA ALA A 402 15.76 -16.28 19.81
C ALA A 402 14.37 -15.61 19.78
N HIS A 403 13.50 -15.92 20.73
CA HIS A 403 12.21 -15.25 20.88
C HIS A 403 12.42 -13.78 21.28
N ASP A 404 13.25 -13.49 22.28
CA ASP A 404 13.57 -12.11 22.69
C ASP A 404 14.17 -11.28 21.54
N ALA A 405 15.05 -11.90 20.74
CA ALA A 405 15.60 -11.28 19.54
C ALA A 405 14.54 -10.97 18.48
N SER A 406 13.60 -11.89 18.25
CA SER A 406 12.53 -11.69 17.26
C SER A 406 11.46 -10.69 17.71
N VAL A 407 11.15 -10.62 19.01
CA VAL A 407 10.30 -9.56 19.59
C VAL A 407 10.93 -8.18 19.38
N THR A 408 12.26 -8.08 19.52
CA THR A 408 12.96 -6.82 19.21
C THR A 408 12.85 -6.44 17.74
N GLY A 409 12.99 -7.40 16.82
CA GLY A 409 12.77 -7.17 15.40
C GLY A 409 11.35 -6.69 15.08
N ASP A 410 10.36 -7.36 15.66
CA ASP A 410 8.95 -7.02 15.45
C ASP A 410 8.60 -5.61 15.96
N THR A 411 9.08 -5.25 17.15
CA THR A 411 8.88 -3.89 17.72
C THR A 411 9.58 -2.80 16.92
N VAL A 412 10.69 -3.10 16.23
CA VAL A 412 11.28 -2.21 15.21
C VAL A 412 10.41 -2.17 13.95
N GLY A 413 9.81 -3.30 13.58
CA GLY A 413 8.93 -3.48 12.44
C GLY A 413 7.55 -2.83 12.56
N ASP A 414 7.03 -2.62 13.77
CA ASP A 414 5.71 -2.02 14.01
C ASP A 414 5.56 -0.60 13.42
N PRO A 415 6.41 0.39 13.74
CA PRO A 415 6.32 1.70 13.10
C PRO A 415 6.58 1.63 11.59
N TYR A 416 7.32 0.63 11.13
CA TYR A 416 7.57 0.39 9.71
C TYR A 416 6.32 -0.06 8.96
N LYS A 417 5.68 -1.14 9.42
CA LYS A 417 4.56 -1.80 8.72
C LYS A 417 3.21 -1.18 9.03
N ASP A 418 3.02 -0.51 10.15
CA ASP A 418 1.70 -0.03 10.62
C ASP A 418 1.58 1.49 10.71
N THR A 419 2.67 2.24 10.55
CA THR A 419 2.61 3.71 10.53
C THR A 419 3.23 4.25 9.24
N ALA A 420 4.56 4.24 9.13
CA ALA A 420 5.25 4.97 8.08
C ALA A 420 5.08 4.33 6.69
N GLY A 421 5.28 3.01 6.56
CA GLY A 421 5.19 2.29 5.28
C GLY A 421 3.84 2.49 4.57
N PRO A 422 2.70 2.15 5.21
CA PRO A 422 1.38 2.36 4.62
C PRO A 422 1.05 3.84 4.40
N ALA A 423 1.52 4.76 5.26
CA ALA A 423 1.19 6.17 5.15
C ALA A 423 1.90 6.91 4.00
N ILE A 424 2.95 6.30 3.41
CA ILE A 424 3.55 6.83 2.17
C ILE A 424 2.55 6.81 1.01
N ASN A 425 1.64 5.83 0.94
CA ASN A 425 0.59 5.76 -0.10
C ASN A 425 -0.29 7.02 -0.13
N PRO A 426 -1.00 7.41 0.96
CA PRO A 426 -1.76 8.65 0.97
C PRO A 426 -0.86 9.88 0.79
N MET A 427 0.38 9.87 1.28
CA MET A 427 1.32 10.97 1.04
C MET A 427 1.58 11.21 -0.46
N ILE A 428 1.86 10.15 -1.24
CA ILE A 428 2.03 10.23 -2.70
C ILE A 428 0.78 10.82 -3.35
N LYS A 429 -0.41 10.34 -2.96
CA LYS A 429 -1.69 10.80 -3.52
C LYS A 429 -1.97 12.26 -3.17
N VAL A 430 -1.75 12.66 -1.93
CA VAL A 430 -1.94 14.05 -1.48
C VAL A 430 -1.03 15.00 -2.25
N ALA A 431 0.25 14.67 -2.44
CA ALA A 431 1.16 15.51 -3.21
C ALA A 431 0.66 15.72 -4.66
N ASN A 432 0.21 14.65 -5.32
CA ASN A 432 -0.32 14.73 -6.68
C ASN A 432 -1.64 15.55 -6.76
N ILE A 433 -2.56 15.33 -5.82
CA ILE A 433 -3.83 16.08 -5.79
C ILE A 433 -3.58 17.56 -5.49
N VAL A 434 -2.70 17.87 -4.53
CA VAL A 434 -2.34 19.26 -4.22
C VAL A 434 -1.72 19.93 -5.44
N ALA A 435 -0.81 19.24 -6.14
CA ALA A 435 -0.20 19.78 -7.36
C ALA A 435 -1.23 20.11 -8.45
N LEU A 436 -2.23 19.26 -8.67
CA LEU A 436 -3.34 19.53 -9.59
C LEU A 436 -4.16 20.75 -9.15
N LEU A 437 -4.54 20.82 -7.87
CA LEU A 437 -5.39 21.89 -7.35
C LEU A 437 -4.74 23.28 -7.41
N ILE A 438 -3.41 23.35 -7.42
CA ILE A 438 -2.71 24.63 -7.47
C ILE A 438 -2.38 25.09 -8.89
N ILE A 439 -2.58 24.28 -9.93
CA ILE A 439 -2.25 24.62 -11.34
C ILE A 439 -2.75 26.02 -11.73
N PRO A 440 -4.02 26.41 -11.48
CA PRO A 440 -4.52 27.73 -11.89
C PRO A 440 -3.81 28.92 -11.22
N PHE A 441 -2.98 28.68 -10.21
CA PHE A 441 -2.16 29.71 -9.56
C PHE A 441 -0.70 29.71 -10.04
N LEU A 442 -0.31 28.74 -10.88
CA LEU A 442 1.08 28.55 -11.33
C LEU A 442 1.36 29.09 -12.73
N VAL A 443 0.35 29.13 -13.60
CA VAL A 443 0.47 29.48 -15.03
C VAL A 443 -0.21 30.79 -15.36
#